data_AF-A0A4U3MKJ2-F1
#
_entry.id   AF-A0A4U3MKJ2-F1
#
_cell.length_a   1.000
_cell.length_b   1.000
_cell.length_c   1.000
_cell.angle_alpha   90.00
_cell.angle_beta   90.00
_cell.angle_gamma   90.00
#
_symmetry.space_group_name_H-M   'P 1'
#
loop_
_entity.id
_entity.type
_entity.pdbx_description
1 polymer ?
#
loop_
_entity_poly.entity_id
_entity_poly.type
_entity_poly.pdbx_seq_one_letter_code
_entity_poly.pdbx_strand_id
1 'polypeptide(L)'
;MMTKKEQLKEQARKELQQKGLIIEGSFEGDFETYIGCYARPINKPTALDPTNEQEALEQEKHAINGFPQNFTEWYEWEIKNGKLTNFL
;
A
#
# COMPACT_ATOMS: atom_id res chain seq x y z
N MET A 1 -0.29 11.32 22.49
CA MET A 1 0.55 11.89 21.42
C MET A 1 0.91 10.75 20.48
N MET A 2 0.82 10.96 19.16
CA MET A 2 1.31 9.98 18.19
C MET A 2 2.84 9.89 18.28
N THR A 3 3.35 8.67 18.15
CA THR A 3 4.79 8.39 17.98
C THR A 3 5.27 8.88 16.62
N LYS A 4 6.59 9.09 16.48
CA LYS A 4 7.23 9.41 15.19
C LYS A 4 6.85 8.40 14.11
N LYS A 5 6.86 7.10 14.43
CA LYS A 5 6.48 6.03 13.49
C LYS A 5 5.04 6.18 13.01
N GLU A 6 4.10 6.49 13.90
CA GLU A 6 2.70 6.72 13.52
C GLU A 6 2.53 7.96 12.64
N GLN A 7 3.28 9.04 12.90
CA GLN A 7 3.25 10.25 12.07
C GLN A 7 3.76 9.97 10.65
N LEU A 8 4.86 9.21 10.51
CA LEU A 8 5.41 8.83 9.20
C LEU A 8 4.41 7.95 8.42
N LYS A 9 3.83 6.93 9.07
CA LYS A 9 2.80 6.07 8.46
C LYS A 9 1.60 6.87 8.00
N GLU A 10 1.17 7.85 8.78
CA GLU A 10 0.05 8.72 8.42
C GLU A 10 0.37 9.65 7.24
N GLN A 11 1.60 10.16 7.15
CA GLN A 11 2.06 10.92 5.99
C GLN A 11 2.02 10.05 4.72
N ALA A 12 2.61 8.84 4.77
CA ALA A 12 2.63 7.91 3.64
C ALA A 12 1.20 7.53 3.18
N ARG A 13 0.29 7.24 4.13
CA ARG A 13 -1.13 6.96 3.80
C ARG A 13 -1.80 8.09 3.03
N LYS A 14 -1.59 9.34 3.45
CA LYS A 14 -2.17 10.50 2.79
C LYS A 14 -1.64 10.67 1.37
N GLU A 15 -0.33 10.49 1.17
CA GLU A 15 0.29 10.57 -0.15
C GLU A 15 -0.20 9.46 -1.09
N LEU A 16 -0.31 8.22 -0.61
CA LEU A 16 -0.89 7.10 -1.37
C LEU A 16 -2.36 7.37 -1.73
N GLN A 17 -3.17 7.83 -0.77
CA GLN A 17 -4.58 8.12 -0.99
C GLN A 17 -4.77 9.23 -2.05
N GLN A 18 -3.94 10.27 -2.03
CA GLN A 18 -3.96 11.33 -3.04
C GLN A 18 -3.62 10.82 -4.45
N LYS A 19 -2.88 9.71 -4.55
CA LYS A 19 -2.55 9.02 -5.80
C LYS A 19 -3.58 7.95 -6.20
N GLY A 20 -4.63 7.74 -5.41
CA GLY A 20 -5.61 6.67 -5.65
C GLY A 20 -5.07 5.27 -5.36
N LEU A 21 -4.10 5.16 -4.45
CA LEU A 21 -3.49 3.91 -4.02
C LEU A 21 -4.00 3.52 -2.62
N ILE A 22 -4.13 2.21 -2.38
CA ILE A 22 -4.46 1.61 -1.08
C ILE A 22 -3.37 0.62 -0.69
N ILE A 23 -2.96 0.67 0.58
CA ILE A 23 -1.93 -0.21 1.14
C ILE A 23 -2.42 -1.65 1.15
N GLU A 24 -1.55 -2.56 0.74
CA GLU A 24 -1.75 -4.00 0.77
C GLU A 24 -0.64 -4.62 1.64
N GLY A 25 -0.92 -4.75 2.95
CA GLY A 25 0.03 -5.26 3.94
C GLY A 25 0.46 -4.22 4.97
N SER A 26 1.68 -4.36 5.48
CA SER A 26 2.25 -3.51 6.54
C SER A 26 3.30 -2.56 5.99
N PHE A 27 3.52 -1.47 6.72
CA PHE A 27 4.71 -0.64 6.50
C PHE A 27 5.96 -1.33 7.03
N GLU A 28 7.01 -1.34 6.23
CA GLU A 28 8.33 -1.87 6.53
C GLU A 28 9.38 -0.76 6.50
N GLY A 29 10.60 -1.08 6.93
CA GLY A 29 11.72 -0.16 7.07
C GLY A 29 12.15 0.09 8.50
N ASP A 30 13.21 0.87 8.67
CA ASP A 30 13.76 1.20 9.99
C ASP A 30 13.05 2.39 10.66
N PHE A 31 12.25 3.14 9.91
CA PHE A 31 11.57 4.38 10.32
C PHE A 31 12.53 5.52 10.75
N GLU A 32 13.79 5.41 10.35
CA GLU A 32 14.84 6.40 10.59
C GLU A 32 15.46 6.90 9.28
N THR A 33 15.75 5.98 8.35
CA THR A 33 16.29 6.26 7.02
C THR A 33 15.26 6.06 5.91
N TYR A 34 14.37 5.07 6.06
CA TYR A 34 13.28 4.85 5.09
C TYR A 34 12.05 4.19 5.72
N ILE A 35 10.95 4.27 4.97
CA ILE A 35 9.73 3.50 5.17
C ILE A 35 9.19 3.12 3.79
N GLY A 36 8.61 1.93 3.67
CA GLY A 36 7.93 1.53 2.45
C GLY A 36 6.77 0.58 2.71
N CYS A 37 5.98 0.32 1.68
CA CYS A 37 4.90 -0.66 1.73
C CYS A 37 4.50 -1.09 0.32
N TYR A 38 3.86 -2.25 0.23
CA TYR A 38 3.12 -2.61 -0.97
C TYR A 38 1.78 -1.87 -1.00
N ALA A 39 1.44 -1.32 -2.16
CA ALA A 39 0.14 -0.74 -2.40
C ALA A 39 -0.35 -1.07 -3.82
N ARG A 40 -1.66 -1.02 -4.02
CA ARG A 40 -2.31 -1.21 -5.32
C ARG A 40 -3.24 -0.04 -5.64
N PRO A 41 -3.66 0.13 -6.91
CA PRO A 41 -4.72 1.06 -7.25
C PRO A 41 -6.04 0.71 -6.54
N ILE A 42 -6.76 1.74 -6.06
CA ILE A 42 -8.03 1.59 -5.34
C ILE A 42 -9.12 0.90 -6.15
N ASN A 43 -9.03 0.97 -7.49
CA ASN A 43 -9.96 0.35 -8.43
C ASN A 43 -9.53 -1.03 -8.93
N LYS A 44 -8.47 -1.62 -8.34
CA LYS A 44 -8.04 -3.00 -8.62
C LYS A 44 -8.33 -3.89 -7.41
N PRO A 45 -8.70 -5.17 -7.60
CA PRO A 45 -8.92 -6.07 -6.48
C PRO A 45 -7.60 -6.36 -5.75
N THR A 46 -7.71 -6.74 -4.48
CA THR A 46 -6.59 -7.33 -3.71
C THR A 46 -6.21 -8.68 -4.32
N ALA A 47 -4.95 -9.10 -4.19
CA ALA A 47 -4.54 -10.47 -4.54
C ALA A 47 -4.59 -11.42 -3.33
N LEU A 48 -4.81 -10.88 -2.13
CA LEU A 48 -5.01 -11.65 -0.91
C LEU A 48 -6.32 -12.44 -0.95
N ASP A 49 -6.45 -13.44 -0.08
CA ASP A 49 -7.68 -14.22 0.03
C ASP A 49 -8.88 -13.28 0.25
N PRO A 50 -9.93 -13.39 -0.59
CA PRO A 50 -11.09 -12.52 -0.46
C PRO A 50 -11.79 -12.78 0.86
N THR A 51 -12.13 -11.71 1.56
CA THR A 51 -12.80 -11.78 2.87
C THR A 51 -14.31 -11.94 2.74
N ASN A 52 -14.84 -11.73 1.53
CA ASN A 52 -16.25 -11.80 1.20
C ASN A 52 -16.47 -12.13 -0.29
N GLU A 53 -17.70 -12.48 -0.65
CA GLU A 53 -18.09 -12.86 -2.02
C GLU A 53 -17.87 -11.73 -3.03
N GLN A 54 -18.09 -10.46 -2.63
CA GLN A 54 -17.88 -9.32 -3.51
C GLN A 54 -16.41 -9.19 -3.93
N GLU A 55 -15.47 -9.35 -3.00
CA GLU A 55 -14.04 -9.35 -3.30
C GLU A 55 -13.65 -10.51 -4.23
N ALA A 56 -14.21 -11.70 -4.00
CA ALA A 56 -13.97 -12.87 -4.85
C ALA A 56 -14.45 -12.62 -6.29
N LEU A 57 -15.64 -12.04 -6.46
CA LEU A 57 -16.19 -11.69 -7.77
C LEU A 57 -15.36 -10.62 -8.48
N GLU A 58 -14.84 -9.62 -7.75
CA GLU A 58 -13.94 -8.63 -8.34
C GLU A 58 -12.59 -9.25 -8.76
N GLN A 59 -12.03 -10.16 -7.97
CA GLN A 59 -10.82 -10.90 -8.36
C GLN A 59 -11.03 -11.73 -9.62
N GLU A 60 -12.15 -12.44 -9.73
CA GLU A 60 -12.47 -13.30 -10.87
C GLU A 60 -12.55 -12.51 -12.19
N LYS A 61 -13.14 -11.31 -12.17
CA LYS A 61 -13.19 -10.41 -13.34
C LYS A 61 -11.82 -10.06 -13.91
N HIS A 62 -10.81 -10.07 -13.05
CA HIS A 62 -9.43 -9.74 -13.40
C HIS A 62 -8.54 -10.97 -13.57
N ALA A 63 -9.03 -12.17 -13.26
CA ALA A 63 -8.23 -13.38 -13.27
C ALA A 63 -7.77 -13.76 -14.68
N ILE A 64 -6.55 -14.31 -14.77
CA ILE A 64 -5.98 -14.85 -16.01
C ILE A 64 -5.78 -16.35 -15.80
N ASN A 65 -6.39 -17.17 -16.65
CA ASN A 65 -6.36 -18.64 -16.54
C ASN A 65 -6.80 -19.17 -15.15
N GLY A 66 -7.75 -18.50 -14.51
CA GLY A 66 -8.25 -18.87 -13.19
C GLY A 66 -7.37 -18.42 -12.01
N PHE A 67 -6.31 -17.64 -12.26
CA PHE A 67 -5.43 -17.11 -11.21
C PHE A 67 -5.72 -15.63 -10.94
N PRO A 68 -5.94 -15.24 -9.66
CA PRO A 68 -5.97 -13.84 -9.24
C PRO A 68 -4.71 -13.10 -9.68
N GLN A 69 -4.86 -11.84 -10.05
CA GLN A 69 -3.74 -11.00 -10.49
C GLN A 69 -3.24 -10.14 -9.33
N ASN A 70 -1.91 -10.04 -9.21
CA ASN A 70 -1.28 -9.14 -8.26
C ASN A 70 -1.04 -7.76 -8.89
N PHE A 71 -1.76 -6.75 -8.42
CA PHE A 71 -1.63 -5.36 -8.84
C PHE A 71 -0.81 -4.51 -7.87
N THR A 72 -0.17 -5.13 -6.88
CA THR A 72 0.64 -4.42 -5.90
C THR A 72 2.00 -4.05 -6.47
N GLU A 73 2.46 -2.87 -6.11
CA GLU A 73 3.81 -2.40 -6.34
C GLU A 73 4.42 -1.94 -5.01
N TRP A 74 5.74 -1.98 -4.93
CA TRP A 74 6.48 -1.44 -3.80
C TRP A 74 6.57 0.08 -3.92
N TYR A 75 6.21 0.78 -2.84
CA TYR A 75 6.38 2.21 -2.73
C TYR A 75 7.22 2.56 -1.52
N GLU A 76 8.19 3.43 -1.73
CA GLU A 76 9.20 3.76 -0.72
C GLU A 76 9.39 5.27 -0.57
N TRP A 77 9.68 5.67 0.66
CA TRP A 77 10.06 7.03 1.02
C TRP A 77 11.36 7.05 1.80
N GLU A 78 12.22 8.00 1.45
CA GLU A 78 13.34 8.38 2.29
C GLU A 78 12.84 9.23 3.46
N ILE A 79 13.46 9.08 4.63
CA ILE A 79 13.18 9.89 5.81
C ILE A 79 14.30 10.91 5.99
N LYS A 80 14.00 12.20 5.80
CA LYS A 80 14.94 13.30 6.02
C LYS A 80 14.38 14.27 7.05
N ASN A 81 15.17 14.53 8.10
CA ASN A 81 14.77 15.40 9.22
C ASN A 81 13.39 15.03 9.82
N GLY A 82 13.12 13.72 9.91
CA GLY A 82 11.86 13.19 10.46
C GLY A 82 10.63 13.37 9.56
N LYS A 83 10.81 13.66 8.27
CA LYS A 83 9.73 13.77 7.28
C LYS A 83 9.99 12.87 6.08
N LEU A 84 8.91 12.41 5.46
CA LEU A 84 9.02 11.67 4.20
C LEU A 84 9.41 12.60 3.06
N THR A 85 10.33 12.11 2.22
CA THR A 85 10.81 12.77 1.01
C THR A 85 10.99 11.72 -0.07
N ASN A 86 10.74 12.11 -1.34
CA ASN A 86 10.86 11.27 -2.53
C ASN A 86 10.02 9.97 -2.47
N PHE A 87 9.02 9.90 -3.33
CA PHE A 87 8.24 8.68 -3.54
C PHE A 87 8.85 7.92 -4.73
N LEU A 88 9.43 6.75 -4.47
CA LEU A 88 9.88 5.82 -5.51
C LEU A 88 8.77 4.81 -5.81
#